data_AF-A0A5K4ERF5-F1
#
_entry.id   AF-A0A5K4ERF5-F1
#
_cell.length_a   1.000
_cell.length_b   1.000
_cell.length_c   1.000
_cell.angle_alpha   90.00
_cell.angle_beta   90.00
_cell.angle_gamma   90.00
#
_symmetry.space_group_name_H-M   'P 1'
#
loop_
_entity.id
_entity.type
_entity.pdbx_description
1 polymer ?
#
loop_
_entity_poly.entity_id
_entity_poly.type
_entity_poly.pdbx_seq_one_letter_code
_entity_poly.pdbx_strand_id
1 'polypeptide(L)'
;MDNIIQDELQLLHEMFPGEFKVDFDSNQCTVTFLVTPGVGFNNSANKFIKFNLNLKFTPKYPRESPTISVECVHGLKEKDIAKLLSLLKDLTLERNGDPVIFDVVDVLLS
;
A
#
# COMPACT_ATOMS: atom_id res chain seq x y z
N MET A 1 15.34 4.35 15.57
CA MET A 1 14.14 4.44 14.73
C MET A 1 14.65 4.89 13.38
N ASP A 2 14.70 3.96 12.44
CA ASP A 2 15.24 4.17 11.11
C ASP A 2 14.46 5.26 10.40
N ASN A 3 15.12 6.39 10.15
CA ASN A 3 14.54 7.60 9.55
C ASN A 3 13.92 7.34 8.17
N ILE A 4 14.29 6.23 7.51
CA ILE A 4 13.88 5.90 6.13
C ILE A 4 12.36 5.83 5.98
N ILE A 5 11.66 5.13 6.89
CA ILE A 5 10.20 5.01 6.83
C ILE A 5 9.54 6.37 7.04
N GLN A 6 10.03 7.16 8.01
CA GLN A 6 9.48 8.48 8.28
C GLN A 6 9.71 9.45 7.10
N ASP A 7 10.89 9.38 6.48
CA ASP A 7 11.25 10.20 5.31
C ASP A 7 10.35 9.86 4.11
N GLU A 8 10.17 8.56 3.80
CA GLU A 8 9.23 8.12 2.78
C GLU A 8 7.80 8.57 3.07
N LEU A 9 7.33 8.40 4.32
CA LEU A 9 5.98 8.79 4.69
C LEU A 9 5.76 10.30 4.64
N GLN A 10 6.76 11.10 4.97
CA GLN A 10 6.68 12.55 4.85
C GLN A 10 6.52 12.96 3.38
N LEU A 11 7.40 12.48 2.51
CA LEU A 11 7.32 12.74 1.06
C LEU A 11 5.97 12.27 0.51
N LEU A 12 5.50 11.10 0.93
CA LEU A 12 4.21 10.56 0.52
C LEU A 12 3.06 11.43 1.02
N HIS A 13 3.16 12.00 2.22
CA HIS A 13 2.15 12.90 2.79
C HIS A 13 2.05 14.19 2.00
N GLU A 14 3.18 14.67 1.48
CA GLU A 14 3.23 15.83 0.59
C GLU A 14 2.64 15.53 -0.79
N MET A 15 2.86 14.33 -1.32
CA MET A 15 2.32 13.91 -2.62
C MET A 15 0.82 13.57 -2.58
N PHE A 16 0.37 12.89 -1.53
CA PHE A 16 -0.99 12.36 -1.37
C PHE A 16 -1.59 12.75 -0.02
N PRO A 17 -1.85 14.05 0.21
CA PRO A 17 -2.33 14.54 1.50
C PRO A 17 -3.73 13.97 1.80
N GLY A 18 -3.80 13.12 2.83
CA GLY A 18 -5.07 12.58 3.36
C GLY A 18 -5.57 11.28 2.71
N GLU A 19 -4.82 10.69 1.77
CA GLU A 19 -5.20 9.41 1.14
C GLU A 19 -4.70 8.17 1.92
N PHE A 20 -3.86 8.38 2.92
CA PHE A 20 -3.35 7.32 3.78
C PHE A 20 -3.32 7.72 5.24
N LYS A 21 -3.34 6.71 6.10
CA LYS A 21 -3.20 6.82 7.55
C LYS A 21 -1.95 6.09 7.97
N VAL A 22 -1.23 6.66 8.94
CA VAL A 22 -0.08 6.02 9.55
C VAL A 22 -0.41 5.79 11.01
N ASP A 23 -0.25 4.55 11.43
CA ASP A 23 -0.41 4.11 12.80
C ASP A 23 0.92 3.52 13.29
N PHE A 24 1.44 4.07 14.38
CA PHE A 24 2.68 3.59 14.99
C PHE A 24 2.30 2.79 16.23
N ASP A 25 2.26 1.46 16.08
CA ASP A 25 2.14 0.55 17.21
C ASP A 25 3.53 0.33 17.82
N SER A 26 3.60 -0.02 19.12
CA SER A 26 4.79 0.03 19.99
C SER A 26 6.11 -0.45 19.36
N ASN A 27 6.07 -1.32 18.36
CA ASN A 27 7.26 -1.78 17.63
C ASN A 27 7.07 -1.95 16.12
N GLN A 28 5.96 -1.49 15.53
CA GLN A 28 5.62 -1.69 14.13
C GLN A 28 4.92 -0.45 13.57
N CYS A 29 5.29 -0.04 12.35
CA CYS A 29 4.58 1.02 11.63
C CYS A 29 3.55 0.36 10.72
N THR A 30 2.28 0.77 10.80
CA THR A 30 1.22 0.33 9.91
C THR A 30 0.76 1.51 9.09
N VAL A 31 0.83 1.41 7.76
CA VAL A 31 0.35 2.44 6.85
C VAL A 31 -0.85 1.90 6.11
N THR A 32 -1.99 2.55 6.28
CA THR A 32 -3.26 2.19 5.66
C THR A 32 -3.60 3.17 4.56
N PHE A 33 -3.52 2.74 3.31
CA PHE A 33 -3.94 3.51 2.13
C PHE A 33 -5.40 3.24 1.83
N LEU A 34 -6.17 4.30 1.63
CA LEU A 34 -7.53 4.17 1.11
C LEU A 34 -7.50 4.30 -0.40
N VAL A 35 -7.61 3.18 -1.10
CA VAL A 35 -7.59 3.18 -2.56
C VAL A 35 -9.00 3.10 -3.10
N THR A 36 -9.36 4.12 -3.87
CA THR A 36 -10.59 4.18 -4.66
C THR A 36 -10.21 4.28 -6.13
N PRO A 37 -10.07 3.18 -6.86
CA PRO A 37 -9.75 3.21 -8.29
C PRO A 37 -10.87 3.94 -9.05
N GLY A 38 -10.65 5.22 -9.35
CA GLY A 38 -11.65 6.12 -9.90
C GLY A 38 -11.70 6.17 -11.42
N VAL A 39 -10.63 5.78 -12.14
CA VAL A 39 -10.50 6.13 -13.57
C VAL A 39 -9.84 5.08 -14.49
N GLY A 40 -9.27 3.98 -13.98
CA GLY A 40 -8.54 3.00 -14.81
C GLY A 40 -9.25 1.68 -15.10
N PHE A 41 -10.20 1.25 -14.27
CA PHE A 41 -10.96 0.02 -14.51
C PHE A 41 -12.09 0.29 -15.50
N ASN A 42 -11.76 0.17 -16.80
CA ASN A 42 -12.63 0.37 -17.95
C ASN A 42 -13.80 -0.64 -18.01
N ASN A 43 -14.72 -0.57 -17.05
CA ASN A 43 -16.05 -1.12 -17.22
C ASN A 43 -17.05 -0.23 -16.48
N SER A 44 -17.84 0.50 -17.25
CA SER A 44 -18.75 1.59 -16.84
C SER A 44 -19.89 1.20 -15.88
N ALA A 45 -19.80 0.04 -15.23
CA ALA A 45 -20.73 -0.46 -14.22
C ALA A 45 -20.12 -0.61 -12.81
N ASN A 46 -18.79 -0.49 -12.64
CA ASN A 46 -18.08 -0.87 -11.40
C ASN A 46 -17.50 0.33 -10.63
N LYS A 47 -18.26 1.42 -10.51
CA LYS A 47 -17.84 2.71 -9.90
C LYS A 47 -17.66 2.71 -8.37
N PHE A 48 -17.61 1.57 -7.71
CA PHE A 48 -17.61 1.51 -6.23
C PHE A 48 -16.58 0.54 -5.64
N ILE A 49 -15.46 0.29 -6.33
CA ILE A 49 -14.41 -0.50 -5.70
C ILE A 49 -13.71 0.38 -4.66
N LYS A 50 -13.68 -0.10 -3.41
CA LYS A 50 -13.03 0.58 -2.29
C LYS A 50 -12.30 -0.47 -1.47
N PHE A 51 -11.03 -0.24 -1.18
CA PHE A 51 -10.27 -1.15 -0.33
C PHE A 51 -9.22 -0.39 0.46
N ASN A 52 -8.89 -0.93 1.63
CA ASN A 52 -7.81 -0.43 2.45
C ASN A 52 -6.59 -1.33 2.23
N LEU A 53 -5.48 -0.74 1.79
CA LEU A 53 -4.21 -1.44 1.74
C LEU A 53 -3.43 -1.14 3.01
N ASN A 54 -3.21 -2.15 3.83
CA ASN A 54 -2.42 -2.06 5.06
C ASN A 54 -1.01 -2.60 4.80
N LEU A 55 -0.02 -1.74 4.96
CA LEU A 55 1.40 -2.08 4.92
C LEU A 55 1.94 -2.06 6.35
N LYS A 56 2.38 -3.22 6.86
CA LYS A 56 3.02 -3.32 8.17
C LYS A 56 4.52 -3.43 8.01
N PHE A 57 5.24 -2.44 8.48
CA PHE A 57 6.69 -2.35 8.47
C PHE A 57 7.24 -2.87 9.79
N THR A 58 8.16 -3.82 9.70
CA THR A 58 8.95 -4.28 10.83
C THR A 58 10.13 -3.32 11.04
N PRO A 59 10.74 -3.27 12.23
CA PRO A 59 11.91 -2.43 12.49
C PRO A 59 13.16 -2.86 11.68
N LYS A 60 13.06 -3.93 10.88
CA LYS A 60 14.12 -4.39 9.97
C LYS A 60 13.95 -3.85 8.55
N TYR A 61 12.88 -3.13 8.24
CA TYR A 61 12.70 -2.49 6.94
C TYR A 61 13.81 -1.47 6.65
N PRO A 62 14.29 -1.33 5.38
CA PRO A 62 13.85 -2.02 4.16
C PRO A 62 14.48 -3.41 3.95
N ARG A 63 15.33 -3.86 4.87
CA ARG A 63 16.00 -5.17 4.81
C ARG A 63 15.03 -6.35 4.86
N GLU A 64 13.89 -6.18 5.53
CA GLU A 64 12.78 -7.12 5.54
C GLU A 64 11.58 -6.45 4.87
N SER A 65 10.98 -7.14 3.89
CA SER A 65 9.83 -6.61 3.17
C SER A 65 8.65 -6.37 4.11
N PRO A 66 7.85 -5.31 3.90
CA PRO A 66 6.68 -5.07 4.73
C PRO A 66 5.62 -6.14 4.48
N THR A 67 4.82 -6.41 5.51
CA THR A 67 3.65 -7.29 5.36
C THR A 67 2.51 -6.50 4.73
N ILE A 68 2.08 -6.95 3.56
CA ILE A 68 1.01 -6.32 2.78
C ILE A 68 -0.30 -7.05 3.06
N SER A 69 -1.36 -6.31 3.35
CA SER A 69 -2.70 -6.85 3.60
C SER A 69 -3.75 -5.97 2.95
N VAL A 70 -4.59 -6.56 2.11
CA VAL A 70 -5.70 -5.85 1.45
C VAL A 70 -6.99 -6.18 2.20
N GLU A 71 -7.64 -5.15 2.69
CA GLU A 71 -8.97 -5.24 3.29
C GLU A 71 -9.99 -4.70 2.28
N CYS A 72 -10.80 -5.60 1.71
CA CYS A 72 -11.86 -5.22 0.79
C CYS A 72 -12.99 -4.53 1.55
N VAL A 73 -13.24 -3.26 1.22
CA VAL A 73 -14.32 -2.48 1.80
C VAL A 73 -15.57 -2.60 0.90
N HIS A 74 -15.40 -2.58 -0.42
CA HIS A 74 -16.50 -2.67 -1.37
C HIS A 74 -16.03 -3.06 -2.78
N GLY A 75 -16.83 -3.85 -3.51
CA GLY A 75 -16.68 -4.07 -4.96
C GLY A 75 -15.49 -4.91 -5.44
N LEU A 76 -14.53 -5.26 -4.58
CA LEU A 76 -13.37 -6.07 -4.94
C LEU A 76 -13.67 -7.56 -4.80
N LYS A 77 -13.55 -8.30 -5.90
CA LYS A 77 -13.67 -9.76 -5.90
C LYS A 77 -12.39 -10.37 -5.34
N GLU A 78 -12.51 -11.51 -4.66
CA GLU A 78 -11.36 -12.25 -4.11
C GLU A 78 -10.27 -12.54 -5.15
N LYS A 79 -10.66 -12.78 -6.41
CA LYS A 79 -9.72 -12.97 -7.53
C LYS A 79 -8.86 -11.74 -7.80
N ASP A 80 -9.44 -10.55 -7.71
CA ASP A 80 -8.73 -9.28 -7.94
C ASP A 80 -7.88 -8.93 -6.71
N ILE A 81 -8.36 -9.21 -5.49
CA ILE A 81 -7.58 -9.08 -4.25
C ILE A 81 -6.34 -9.98 -4.32
N ALA A 82 -6.51 -11.25 -4.70
CA ALA A 82 -5.43 -12.21 -4.80
C ALA A 82 -4.40 -11.79 -5.86
N LYS A 83 -4.85 -11.28 -7.02
CA LYS A 83 -3.97 -10.73 -8.05
C LYS A 83 -3.18 -9.52 -7.57
N LEU A 84 -3.84 -8.56 -6.91
CA LEU A 84 -3.19 -7.37 -6.37
C LEU A 84 -2.18 -7.75 -5.29
N LEU A 85 -2.55 -8.60 -4.34
CA LEU A 85 -1.64 -9.11 -3.31
C LEU A 85 -0.43 -9.83 -3.93
N SER A 86 -0.65 -10.66 -4.95
CA SER A 86 0.46 -11.31 -5.66
C SER A 86 1.39 -10.30 -6.32
N LEU A 87 0.84 -9.29 -7.01
CA LEU A 87 1.62 -8.27 -7.70
C LEU A 87 2.43 -7.41 -6.73
N LEU A 88 1.81 -6.95 -5.64
CA LEU A 88 2.49 -6.18 -4.59
C LEU A 88 3.56 -7.04 -3.89
N LYS A 89 3.28 -8.32 -3.65
CA LYS A 89 4.24 -9.23 -3.04
C LYS A 89 5.45 -9.45 -3.95
N ASP A 90 5.23 -9.66 -5.24
CA ASP A 90 6.31 -9.80 -6.23
C ASP A 90 7.19 -8.55 -6.25
N LEU A 91 6.57 -7.36 -6.33
CA LEU A 91 7.25 -6.07 -6.29
C LEU A 91 8.11 -5.90 -5.04
N THR A 92 7.57 -6.18 -3.84
CA THR A 92 8.32 -6.07 -2.59
C THR A 92 9.41 -7.11 -2.41
N LEU A 93 9.37 -8.19 -3.20
CA LEU A 93 10.36 -9.25 -3.21
C LEU A 93 11.47 -8.93 -4.22
N GLU A 94 11.14 -8.35 -5.37
CA GLU A 94 12.10 -7.80 -6.33
C GLU A 94 12.89 -6.63 -5.73
N ARG A 95 12.23 -5.79 -4.94
CA ARG A 95 12.81 -4.62 -4.25
C ARG A 95 13.31 -4.95 -2.84
N ASN A 96 13.59 -6.23 -2.54
CA ASN A 96 14.00 -6.63 -1.20
C ASN A 96 15.33 -5.96 -0.80
N GLY A 97 15.30 -5.16 0.27
CA GLY A 97 16.43 -4.33 0.70
C GLY A 97 16.29 -2.85 0.37
N ASP A 98 15.31 -2.47 -0.46
CA ASP A 98 15.05 -1.10 -0.89
C ASP A 98 13.69 -0.58 -0.41
N PRO A 99 13.51 0.75 -0.33
CA PRO A 99 12.23 1.37 -0.03
C PRO A 99 11.18 1.08 -1.12
N VAL A 100 10.00 0.59 -0.72
CA VAL A 100 8.93 0.12 -1.63
C VAL A 100 7.63 0.89 -1.50
N ILE A 101 7.53 1.86 -0.58
CA ILE A 101 6.25 2.54 -0.31
C ILE A 101 5.77 3.29 -1.56
N PHE A 102 6.69 3.99 -2.23
CA PHE A 102 6.38 4.71 -3.47
C PHE A 102 5.96 3.78 -4.60
N ASP A 103 6.68 2.70 -4.85
CA ASP A 103 6.31 1.71 -5.87
C ASP A 103 4.92 1.13 -5.61
N VAL A 104 4.61 0.81 -4.35
CA VAL A 104 3.29 0.29 -3.98
C VAL A 104 2.21 1.33 -4.27
N VAL A 105 2.42 2.59 -3.93
CA VAL A 105 1.44 3.66 -4.18
C VAL A 105 1.32 3.97 -5.67
N ASP A 106 2.41 3.97 -6.42
CA ASP A 106 2.42 4.13 -7.88
C ASP A 106 1.57 3.05 -8.56
N VAL A 107 1.73 1.78 -8.17
CA VAL A 107 0.91 0.67 -8.67
C VAL A 107 -0.57 0.82 -8.32
N LEU A 108 -0.90 1.41 -7.17
CA LEU A 108 -2.29 1.62 -6.75
C LEU A 108 -2.96 2.79 -7.48
N LEU A 109 -2.18 3.76 -7.94
CA LEU A 109 -2.66 4.97 -8.60
C LEU A 109 -2.52 4.94 -10.14
N SER A 110 -1.70 4.02 -10.68
CA SER A 110 -1.55 3.75 -12.12
C SER A 110 -2.83 3.26 -12.81
#